data_AF-A0A815JP24-F1
#
_entry.id   AF-A0A815JP24-F1
#
_cell.length_a   1.000
_cell.length_b   1.000
_cell.length_c   1.000
_cell.angle_alpha   90.00
_cell.angle_beta   90.00
_cell.angle_gamma   90.00
#
_symmetry.space_group_name_H-M   'P 1'
#
loop_
_entity.id
_entity.type
_entity.pdbx_description
1 polymer ?
#
loop_
_entity_poly.entity_id
_entity_poly.type
_entity_poly.pdbx_seq_one_letter_code
_entity_poly.pdbx_strand_id
1 'polypeptide(L)'
;MLTRIAHGKGNYTQKARDSPNHRTRALCRPGLGLSYEVNGQSKLAFKSYTQALKMFKQAQNDDFDDITDLAHGYKGHCLIGLGNLSIIEQKCQQAISYYRNAFQLFYK
;
A
#
# COMPACT_ATOMS: atom_id res chain seq x y z
N MET A 1 -24.50 45.76 13.00
CA MET A 1 -23.50 44.96 13.75
C MET A 1 -23.67 43.50 13.33
N LEU A 2 -22.99 43.09 12.24
CA LEU A 2 -23.15 41.76 11.63
C LEU A 2 -22.15 40.78 12.26
N THR A 3 -22.65 39.77 12.96
CA THR A 3 -21.87 38.64 13.47
C THR A 3 -21.49 37.69 12.32
N ARG A 4 -20.19 37.65 11.98
CA ARG A 4 -19.60 36.69 11.04
C ARG A 4 -19.68 35.28 11.64
N ILE A 5 -20.47 34.40 11.03
CA ILE A 5 -20.43 32.96 11.32
C ILE A 5 -19.25 32.36 10.56
N ALA A 6 -18.27 31.87 11.31
CA ALA A 6 -17.10 31.18 10.79
C ALA A 6 -17.51 29.81 10.21
N HIS A 7 -17.71 29.74 8.89
CA HIS A 7 -17.73 28.49 8.14
C HIS A 7 -16.48 28.41 7.27
N GLY A 8 -15.58 27.49 7.60
CA GLY A 8 -14.52 27.13 6.67
C GLY A 8 -13.30 26.54 7.34
N LYS A 9 -13.29 25.19 7.42
CA LYS A 9 -12.09 24.30 7.32
C LYS A 9 -12.35 22.85 7.81
N GLY A 10 -13.60 22.39 7.93
CA GLY A 10 -13.90 21.07 8.51
C GLY A 10 -14.13 19.89 7.55
N ASN A 11 -14.45 20.07 6.26
CA ASN A 11 -15.19 19.02 5.53
C ASN A 11 -14.57 18.47 4.24
N TYR A 12 -13.39 18.95 3.80
CA TYR A 12 -12.76 18.46 2.56
C TYR A 12 -11.83 17.26 2.78
N THR A 13 -11.28 17.09 3.98
CA THR A 13 -10.32 16.02 4.30
C THR A 13 -11.02 14.72 4.71
N GLN A 14 -12.12 14.80 5.46
CA GLN A 14 -12.88 13.62 5.91
C GLN A 14 -13.58 12.88 4.74
N LYS A 15 -14.14 13.63 3.77
CA LYS A 15 -14.88 13.03 2.64
C LYS A 15 -13.97 12.31 1.63
N ALA A 16 -12.69 12.64 1.60
CA ALA A 16 -11.67 11.92 0.83
C ALA A 16 -11.17 10.65 1.56
N ARG A 17 -11.13 10.69 2.90
CA ARG A 17 -10.69 9.59 3.78
C ARG A 17 -11.61 8.37 3.71
N ASP A 18 -12.93 8.57 3.65
CA ASP A 18 -13.91 7.48 3.63
C ASP A 18 -14.26 6.97 2.24
N SER A 19 -13.63 7.47 1.16
CA SER A 19 -13.96 7.01 -0.17
C SER A 19 -13.63 5.51 -0.28
N PRO A 20 -14.62 4.64 -0.57
CA PRO A 20 -14.38 3.22 -0.84
C PRO A 20 -13.30 3.04 -1.91
N ASN A 21 -13.13 4.05 -2.78
CA ASN A 21 -12.06 4.11 -3.76
C ASN A 21 -10.66 4.08 -3.15
N HIS A 22 -10.34 4.75 -2.04
CA HIS A 22 -8.96 4.76 -1.55
C HIS A 22 -8.54 3.40 -0.96
N ARG A 23 -9.44 2.76 -0.20
CA ARG A 23 -9.24 1.42 0.39
C ARG A 23 -9.20 0.33 -0.67
N THR A 24 -10.22 0.21 -1.50
CA THR A 24 -10.30 -0.82 -2.53
C THR A 24 -9.19 -0.67 -3.57
N ARG A 25 -8.79 0.57 -3.92
CA ARG A 25 -7.62 0.80 -4.80
C ARG A 25 -6.31 0.31 -4.19
N ALA A 26 -6.13 0.39 -2.87
CA ALA A 26 -4.93 -0.15 -2.22
C ALA A 26 -4.90 -1.69 -2.32
N LEU A 27 -6.05 -2.34 -2.12
CA LEU A 27 -6.20 -3.80 -2.16
C LEU A 27 -6.07 -4.39 -3.57
N CYS A 28 -6.49 -3.67 -4.62
CA CYS A 28 -6.36 -4.14 -6.01
C CYS A 28 -4.93 -4.04 -6.57
N ARG A 29 -4.09 -3.16 -6.02
CA ARG A 29 -2.72 -2.92 -6.53
C ARG A 29 -1.75 -4.09 -6.36
N PRO A 30 -1.75 -4.85 -5.25
CA PRO A 30 -0.99 -6.11 -5.15
C PRO A 30 -1.34 -7.08 -6.28
N GLY A 31 -2.63 -7.22 -6.60
CA GLY A 31 -3.10 -8.06 -7.71
C GLY A 31 -2.59 -7.57 -9.07
N LEU A 32 -2.64 -6.26 -9.33
CA LEU A 32 -2.03 -5.67 -10.53
C LEU A 32 -0.52 -5.92 -10.59
N GLY A 33 0.18 -5.78 -9.46
CA GLY A 33 1.60 -6.07 -9.35
C GLY A 33 1.92 -7.51 -9.74
N LEU A 34 1.14 -8.47 -9.25
CA LEU A 34 1.28 -9.88 -9.56
C LEU A 34 1.01 -10.18 -11.03
N SER A 35 -0.06 -9.60 -11.60
CA SER A 35 -0.36 -9.76 -13.02
C SER A 35 0.77 -9.21 -13.91
N TYR A 36 1.34 -8.06 -13.54
CA TYR A 36 2.49 -7.51 -14.26
C TYR A 36 3.75 -8.36 -14.10
N GLU A 37 3.98 -8.92 -12.91
CA GLU A 37 5.11 -9.82 -12.64
C GLU A 37 5.03 -11.08 -13.51
N VAL A 38 3.89 -11.77 -13.49
CA VAL A 38 3.65 -12.99 -14.29
C VAL A 38 3.75 -12.69 -15.79
N ASN A 39 3.33 -11.51 -16.22
CA ASN A 39 3.44 -11.07 -17.62
C ASN A 39 4.84 -10.54 -18.00
N GLY A 40 5.85 -10.65 -17.11
CA GLY A 40 7.23 -10.19 -17.37
C GLY A 40 7.41 -8.66 -17.38
N GLN A 41 6.39 -7.89 -17.00
CA GLN A 41 6.41 -6.43 -16.98
C GLN A 41 6.99 -5.89 -15.67
N SER A 42 8.25 -6.25 -15.38
CA SER A 42 8.90 -6.00 -14.08
C SER A 42 8.84 -4.54 -13.60
N LYS A 43 8.98 -3.56 -14.51
CA LYS A 43 8.89 -2.13 -14.17
C LYS A 43 7.49 -1.73 -13.69
N LEU A 44 6.43 -2.27 -14.29
CA LEU A 44 5.04 -1.99 -13.92
C LEU A 44 4.64 -2.75 -12.64
N ALA A 45 5.15 -3.96 -12.48
CA ALA A 45 5.02 -4.73 -11.24
C ALA A 45 5.63 -3.95 -10.06
N PHE A 46 6.88 -3.50 -10.21
CA PHE A 46 7.58 -2.71 -9.19
C PHE A 46 6.81 -1.45 -8.80
N LYS A 47 6.33 -0.69 -9.80
CA LYS A 47 5.53 0.52 -9.58
C LYS A 47 4.23 0.20 -8.83
N SER A 48 3.57 -0.91 -9.17
CA SER A 48 2.32 -1.32 -8.54
C SER A 48 2.51 -1.71 -7.07
N TYR A 49 3.50 -2.55 -6.78
CA TYR A 49 3.83 -2.97 -5.41
C TYR A 49 4.30 -1.81 -4.52
N THR A 50 5.17 -0.93 -5.02
CA THR A 50 5.65 0.23 -4.24
C THR A 50 4.55 1.24 -3.96
N GLN A 51 3.65 1.49 -4.92
CA GLN A 51 2.50 2.36 -4.70
C GLN A 51 1.50 1.77 -3.70
N ALA A 52 1.28 0.45 -3.73
CA ALA A 52 0.46 -0.23 -2.73
C ALA A 52 1.03 -0.05 -1.32
N LEU A 53 2.32 -0.30 -1.12
CA LEU A 53 3.00 -0.10 0.16
C LEU A 53 2.88 1.34 0.68
N LYS A 54 3.03 2.34 -0.21
CA LYS A 54 2.85 3.76 0.15
C LYS A 54 1.43 4.03 0.64
N MET A 55 0.42 3.51 -0.05
CA MET A 55 -0.99 3.68 0.34
C MET A 55 -1.29 3.00 1.68
N PHE A 56 -0.79 1.79 1.91
CA PHE A 56 -1.00 1.11 3.19
C PHE A 56 -0.26 1.78 4.35
N LYS A 57 0.88 2.44 4.09
CA LYS A 57 1.56 3.27 5.10
C LYS A 57 0.78 4.53 5.43
N GLN A 58 0.20 5.19 4.42
CA GLN A 58 -0.65 6.36 4.63
C GLN A 58 -1.91 6.01 5.42
N ALA A 59 -2.57 4.89 5.09
CA ALA A 59 -3.76 4.42 5.80
C ALA A 59 -3.48 4.10 7.29
N GLN A 60 -2.29 3.58 7.62
CA GLN A 60 -1.90 3.31 9.01
C GLN A 60 -1.69 4.59 9.84
N ASN A 61 -1.29 5.70 9.21
CA ASN A 61 -1.08 6.97 9.91
C ASN A 61 -2.38 7.77 10.12
N ASP A 62 -3.46 7.40 9.46
CA ASP A 62 -4.77 8.07 9.52
C ASP A 62 -5.73 7.40 10.55
N ASP A 63 -5.22 6.60 11.51
CA ASP A 63 -5.99 5.88 12.56
C ASP A 63 -7.17 5.06 12.02
N PHE A 64 -6.97 4.37 10.90
CA PHE A 64 -7.90 3.34 10.45
C PHE A 64 -7.66 2.03 11.22
N ASP A 65 -8.10 1.98 12.48
CA ASP A 65 -7.90 0.83 13.40
C ASP A 65 -8.35 -0.52 12.80
N ASP A 66 -9.43 -0.54 12.02
CA ASP A 66 -10.00 -1.77 11.44
C ASP A 66 -9.21 -2.33 10.24
N ILE A 67 -8.22 -1.61 9.71
CA ILE A 67 -7.50 -2.01 8.47
C ILE A 67 -6.20 -2.75 8.78
N THR A 68 -5.80 -2.80 10.04
CA THR A 68 -4.42 -3.10 10.45
C THR A 68 -3.98 -4.51 10.04
N ASP A 69 -4.78 -5.53 10.32
CA ASP A 69 -4.43 -6.93 10.04
C ASP A 69 -4.48 -7.27 8.55
N LEU A 70 -5.54 -6.85 7.86
CA LEU A 70 -5.67 -7.09 6.42
C LEU A 70 -4.57 -6.35 5.65
N ALA A 71 -4.23 -5.12 6.04
CA ALA A 71 -3.14 -4.37 5.43
C ALA A 71 -1.78 -5.00 5.67
N HIS A 72 -1.53 -5.64 6.82
CA HIS A 72 -0.28 -6.38 7.02
C HIS A 72 -0.13 -7.54 6.02
N GLY A 73 -1.21 -8.29 5.78
CA GLY A 73 -1.22 -9.35 4.76
C GLY A 73 -0.87 -8.83 3.36
N TYR A 74 -1.54 -7.76 2.91
CA TYR A 74 -1.25 -7.18 1.59
C TYR A 74 0.11 -6.47 1.50
N LYS A 75 0.60 -5.85 2.58
CA LYS A 75 1.97 -5.34 2.66
C LYS A 75 2.98 -6.49 2.50
N GLY A 76 2.75 -7.62 3.16
CA GLY A 76 3.56 -8.83 3.04
C GLY A 76 3.61 -9.35 1.60
N HIS A 77 2.46 -9.45 0.94
CA HIS A 77 2.40 -9.83 -0.48
C HIS A 77 3.16 -8.86 -1.40
N CYS A 78 3.06 -7.54 -1.17
CA CYS A 78 3.83 -6.58 -1.95
C CYS A 78 5.33 -6.75 -1.76
N LEU A 79 5.77 -7.04 -0.54
CA LEU A 79 7.18 -7.27 -0.24
C LEU A 79 7.67 -8.57 -0.89
N ILE A 80 6.87 -9.64 -0.91
CA ILE A 80 7.20 -10.85 -1.67
C ILE A 80 7.40 -10.52 -3.15
N GLY A 81 6.46 -9.81 -3.78
CA GLY A 81 6.56 -9.43 -5.19
C GLY A 81 7.81 -8.58 -5.47
N LEU A 82 8.14 -7.61 -4.61
CA LEU A 82 9.38 -6.85 -4.73
C LEU A 82 10.64 -7.72 -4.55
N GLY A 83 10.57 -8.74 -3.69
CA GLY A 83 11.61 -9.76 -3.55
C GLY A 83 11.80 -10.56 -4.83
N ASN A 84 10.70 -11.03 -5.45
CA ASN A 84 10.73 -11.79 -6.70
C ASN A 84 11.35 -10.95 -7.83
N LEU A 85 10.92 -9.70 -7.98
CA LEU A 85 11.49 -8.78 -8.96
C LEU A 85 13.00 -8.53 -8.71
N SER A 86 13.41 -8.46 -7.44
CA SER A 86 14.82 -8.32 -7.08
C SER A 86 15.66 -9.56 -7.42
N ILE A 87 15.07 -10.76 -7.36
CA ILE A 87 15.73 -12.00 -7.83
C ILE A 87 15.96 -11.93 -9.35
N ILE A 88 14.95 -11.51 -10.12
CA ILE A 88 15.06 -11.37 -11.59
C ILE A 88 16.20 -10.39 -11.93
N GLU A 89 16.35 -9.32 -11.16
CA GLU A 89 17.43 -8.34 -11.33
C GLU A 89 18.77 -8.77 -10.71
N GLN A 90 18.91 -10.01 -10.21
CA GLN A 90 20.08 -10.55 -9.53
C GLN A 90 20.52 -9.76 -8.28
N LYS A 91 19.61 -9.00 -7.69
CA LYS A 91 19.83 -8.21 -6.46
C LYS A 91 19.48 -9.04 -5.22
N CYS A 92 20.18 -10.16 -5.04
CA CYS A 92 19.84 -11.15 -4.01
C CYS A 92 19.77 -10.57 -2.59
N GLN A 93 20.64 -9.62 -2.24
CA GLN A 93 20.60 -9.00 -0.90
C GLN A 93 19.37 -8.12 -0.67
N GLN A 94 18.87 -7.45 -1.71
CA GLN A 94 17.61 -6.71 -1.63
C GLN A 94 16.44 -7.68 -1.51
N ALA A 95 16.44 -8.77 -2.29
CA ALA A 95 15.41 -9.80 -2.19
C ALA A 95 15.31 -10.38 -0.77
N ILE A 96 16.44 -10.73 -0.15
CA ILE A 96 16.51 -11.23 1.23
C ILE A 96 15.90 -10.24 2.21
N SER A 97 16.21 -8.94 2.06
CA SER A 97 15.62 -7.90 2.90
C SER A 97 14.10 -7.83 2.75
N TYR A 98 13.59 -7.87 1.52
CA TYR A 98 12.16 -7.85 1.26
C TYR A 98 11.44 -9.06 1.86
N TYR A 99 11.97 -10.28 1.69
CA TYR A 99 11.36 -11.48 2.26
C TYR A 99 11.41 -11.50 3.78
N ARG A 100 12.50 -11.03 4.41
CA ARG A 100 12.57 -10.90 5.86
C ARG A 100 11.51 -9.96 6.41
N ASN A 101 11.31 -8.81 5.76
CA ASN A 101 10.28 -7.86 6.15
C ASN A 101 8.86 -8.44 5.95
N ALA A 102 8.64 -9.17 4.85
CA ALA A 102 7.36 -9.86 4.60
C ALA A 102 7.07 -10.91 5.67
N PHE A 103 8.07 -11.73 6.01
CA PHE A 103 7.99 -12.74 7.06
C PHE A 103 7.62 -12.10 8.40
N GLN A 104 8.31 -11.04 8.81
CA GLN A 104 7.99 -10.34 10.07
C GLN A 104 6.56 -9.79 10.11
N LEU A 105 5.98 -9.42 8.95
CA LEU A 105 4.61 -8.92 8.87
C LEU A 105 3.55 -10.03 8.98
N PHE A 106 3.86 -11.25 8.54
CA PHE A 106 2.93 -12.38 8.66
C PHE A 106 2.94 -13.05 10.04
N TYR A 107 4.01 -12.85 10.81
CA TYR A 107 4.21 -13.46 12.13
C TYR A 107 4.03 -12.48 13.29
N LYS A 108 3.39 -11.35 13.05
CA LYS A 108 3.00 -10.35 14.05
C LYS A 108 1.53 -10.54 14.39
#